data_AF-A0AA43FI88-F1
#
_entry.id   AF-A0AA43FI88-F1
#
_cell.length_a   1.000
_cell.length_b   1.000
_cell.length_c   1.000
_cell.angle_alpha   90.00
_cell.angle_beta   90.00
_cell.angle_gamma   90.00
#
_symmetry.space_group_name_H-M   'P 1'
#
loop_
_entity.id
_entity.type
_entity.pdbx_description
1 polymer ?
#
loop_
_entity_poly.entity_id
_entity_poly.type
_entity_poly.pdbx_seq_one_letter_code
_entity_poly.pdbx_strand_id
1 'polypeptide(L)'
;PSHALVIITGRDYNDVKIASETLANMTVSFPGSTQMTTIGFSMPEIELYSGRLVLTADRKYDFKTLNLGTHTFTGFNSSPRGITFRLPADFLIKSNKKAILSLNFTYGPGFGPTSSFNLLVNDKVIRAIHLDARSGAFIEDYKVDIPAYMFRVGTNTISFEPHMAPEAKLCDFIQTGNLILTLFDSSSLYFPPMPHFVELPKIELFLLNGFPFTRWPDGYDSMLYLADDDNLTVEAALNVIGFMTQRNGFPLFGMEVTTQPPLDWKGELLVVGQASKISQKILKNAPLSFGEVFKVPYPVVTSWEGDATLAFSENKAEFGANRGLFMEFQSPFRDGRTVFLMTAAGREELVRTSKALLDGGVQAKMEGDISLVELNEPNYSVTSYSAGKKYTTGKSGKISRVESFLMSDPWMYYGAIILLILAFGTLAYFFMKSFLKGRAKNA
;
A
#
# COMPACT_ATOMS: atom_id res chain seq x y z
N PRO A 1 -28.41 -12.12 -23.15
CA PRO A 1 -28.55 -12.68 -21.78
C PRO A 1 -27.87 -11.78 -20.74
N SER A 2 -28.64 -11.19 -19.82
CA SER A 2 -28.11 -10.28 -18.76
C SER A 2 -27.60 -11.01 -17.52
N HIS A 3 -27.81 -12.32 -17.43
CA HIS A 3 -27.42 -13.14 -16.29
C HIS A 3 -26.83 -14.47 -16.79
N ALA A 4 -25.82 -14.97 -16.09
CA ALA A 4 -25.20 -16.28 -16.33
C ALA A 4 -25.20 -17.06 -15.01
N LEU A 5 -25.57 -18.33 -15.07
CA LEU A 5 -25.43 -19.26 -13.95
C LEU A 5 -24.16 -20.07 -14.17
N VAL A 6 -23.20 -19.94 -13.25
CA VAL A 6 -21.98 -20.74 -13.24
C VAL A 6 -22.09 -21.76 -12.12
N ILE A 7 -21.94 -23.04 -12.45
CA ILE A 7 -21.95 -24.14 -11.49
C ILE A 7 -20.54 -24.71 -11.43
N ILE A 8 -19.93 -24.64 -10.24
CA ILE A 8 -18.64 -25.27 -9.94
C ILE A 8 -18.94 -26.48 -9.06
N THR A 9 -18.57 -27.67 -9.52
CA THR A 9 -18.88 -28.92 -8.82
C THR A 9 -17.77 -29.95 -9.05
N GLY A 10 -17.72 -30.97 -8.21
CA GLY A 10 -16.69 -32.00 -8.17
C GLY A 10 -17.15 -33.19 -7.33
N ARG A 11 -16.41 -34.31 -7.39
CA ARG A 11 -16.77 -35.52 -6.63
C ARG A 11 -16.40 -35.39 -5.15
N ASP A 12 -15.39 -34.60 -4.86
CA ASP A 12 -14.88 -34.33 -3.52
C ASP A 12 -14.45 -32.86 -3.39
N TYR A 13 -13.97 -32.50 -2.19
CA TYR A 13 -13.45 -31.16 -1.91
C TYR A 13 -12.30 -30.74 -2.85
N ASN A 14 -11.42 -31.67 -3.20
CA ASN A 14 -10.24 -31.38 -4.01
C ASN A 14 -10.63 -31.08 -5.47
N ASP A 15 -11.58 -31.84 -6.04
CA ASP A 15 -12.14 -31.57 -7.37
C ASP A 15 -12.81 -30.18 -7.42
N VAL A 16 -13.60 -29.82 -6.40
CA VAL A 16 -14.25 -28.50 -6.32
C VAL A 16 -13.21 -27.38 -6.19
N LYS A 17 -12.16 -27.59 -5.38
CA LYS A 17 -11.04 -26.65 -5.23
C LYS A 17 -10.33 -26.40 -6.55
N ILE A 18 -9.90 -27.45 -7.24
CA ILE A 18 -9.21 -27.37 -8.55
C ILE A 18 -10.08 -26.65 -9.59
N ALA A 19 -11.38 -26.97 -9.64
CA ALA A 19 -12.32 -26.30 -10.53
C ALA A 19 -12.48 -24.79 -10.21
N SER A 20 -12.53 -24.44 -8.93
CA SER A 20 -12.63 -23.06 -8.45
C SER A 20 -11.37 -22.25 -8.75
N GLU A 21 -10.19 -22.81 -8.48
CA GLU A 21 -8.88 -22.19 -8.75
C GLU A 21 -8.67 -21.97 -10.24
N THR A 22 -9.09 -22.93 -11.06
CA THR A 22 -9.02 -22.80 -12.52
C THR A 22 -9.91 -21.67 -13.00
N LEU A 23 -11.19 -21.66 -12.61
CA LEU A 23 -12.12 -20.60 -13.00
C LEU A 23 -11.62 -19.22 -12.58
N ALA A 24 -11.04 -19.09 -11.38
CA ALA A 24 -10.50 -17.84 -10.87
C ALA A 24 -9.29 -17.31 -11.66
N ASN A 25 -8.57 -18.18 -12.37
CA ASN A 25 -7.38 -17.82 -13.17
C ASN A 25 -7.61 -17.88 -14.69
N MET A 26 -8.83 -18.16 -15.16
CA MET A 26 -9.12 -18.24 -16.59
C MET A 26 -8.92 -16.88 -17.27
N THR A 27 -7.88 -16.78 -18.11
CA THR A 27 -7.61 -15.63 -18.98
C THR A 27 -8.19 -15.80 -20.39
N VAL A 28 -8.60 -17.01 -20.74
CA VAL A 28 -9.22 -17.34 -22.03
C VAL A 28 -10.72 -17.56 -21.86
N SER A 29 -11.49 -17.12 -22.86
CA SER A 29 -12.94 -17.34 -22.91
C SER A 29 -13.27 -18.83 -22.84
N PHE A 30 -14.43 -19.16 -22.27
CA PHE A 30 -14.94 -20.54 -22.27
C PHE A 30 -14.86 -21.12 -23.69
N PRO A 31 -14.40 -22.39 -23.85
CA PRO A 31 -14.12 -22.99 -25.15
C PRO A 31 -15.41 -23.33 -25.91
N GLY A 32 -16.25 -22.34 -26.24
CA GLY A 32 -17.51 -22.48 -26.97
C GLY A 32 -18.54 -23.46 -26.38
N SER A 33 -18.21 -24.15 -25.29
CA SER A 33 -18.99 -25.17 -24.62
C SER A 33 -19.60 -24.61 -23.35
N THR A 34 -20.74 -25.17 -22.96
CA THR A 34 -21.43 -24.84 -21.71
C THR A 34 -20.83 -25.55 -20.50
N GLN A 35 -19.82 -26.40 -20.71
CA GLN A 35 -19.17 -27.22 -19.69
C GLN A 35 -17.66 -27.30 -19.94
N MET A 36 -16.88 -27.29 -18.86
CA MET A 36 -15.44 -27.49 -18.88
C MET A 36 -15.08 -28.41 -17.70
N THR A 37 -14.29 -29.44 -17.97
CA THR A 37 -13.77 -30.34 -16.93
C THR A 37 -12.32 -30.00 -16.66
N THR A 38 -12.03 -29.63 -15.42
CA THR A 38 -10.66 -29.34 -14.98
C THR A 38 -10.01 -30.62 -14.46
N ILE A 39 -8.80 -30.92 -14.94
CA ILE A 39 -8.04 -32.12 -14.54
C ILE A 39 -6.94 -31.77 -13.53
N GLY A 40 -6.44 -30.54 -13.56
CA GLY A 40 -5.41 -30.07 -12.64
C GLY A 40 -5.18 -28.57 -12.78
N PHE A 41 -4.62 -28.00 -11.73
CA PHE A 41 -4.21 -26.60 -11.66
C PHE A 41 -2.85 -26.53 -10.96
N SER A 42 -1.92 -25.77 -11.52
CA SER A 42 -0.60 -25.55 -10.94
C SER A 42 -0.21 -24.11 -11.13
N MET A 43 0.17 -23.44 -10.03
CA MET A 43 0.70 -22.09 -10.08
C MET A 43 2.22 -22.13 -10.24
N PRO A 44 2.82 -21.13 -10.92
CA PRO A 44 4.24 -20.90 -10.82
C PRO A 44 4.63 -20.57 -9.37
N GLU A 45 5.93 -20.61 -9.08
CA GLU A 45 6.43 -20.14 -7.79
C GLU A 45 6.03 -18.67 -7.57
N ILE A 46 5.42 -18.40 -6.41
CA ILE A 46 4.95 -17.07 -6.04
C ILE A 46 6.03 -16.44 -5.16
N GLU A 47 6.53 -15.27 -5.54
CA GLU A 47 7.52 -14.54 -4.75
C GLU A 47 6.86 -13.53 -3.80
N LEU A 48 7.55 -13.21 -2.71
CA LEU A 48 7.15 -12.15 -1.81
C LEU A 48 7.10 -10.80 -2.55
N TYR A 49 6.06 -10.00 -2.35
CA TYR A 49 5.83 -8.72 -3.01
C TYR A 49 5.71 -8.79 -4.54
N SER A 50 5.27 -9.93 -5.10
CA SER A 50 5.04 -10.13 -6.55
C SER A 50 3.58 -9.90 -6.99
N GLY A 51 2.83 -9.07 -6.26
CA GLY A 51 1.41 -8.81 -6.54
C GLY A 51 1.17 -8.10 -7.87
N ARG A 52 -0.10 -7.97 -8.27
CA ARG A 52 -0.46 -7.37 -9.56
C ARG A 52 0.06 -5.93 -9.66
N LEU A 53 0.83 -5.67 -10.72
CA LEU A 53 1.49 -4.37 -11.00
C LEU A 53 2.45 -3.90 -9.90
N VAL A 54 2.87 -4.75 -8.96
CA VAL A 54 3.82 -4.38 -7.92
C VAL A 54 5.24 -4.36 -8.50
N LEU A 55 5.97 -3.26 -8.31
CA LEU A 55 7.38 -3.19 -8.65
C LEU A 55 8.25 -3.79 -7.54
N THR A 56 9.21 -4.59 -7.97
CA THR A 56 10.35 -4.99 -7.15
C THR A 56 11.40 -3.89 -7.19
N ALA A 57 11.94 -3.54 -6.03
CA ALA A 57 13.01 -2.55 -5.94
C ALA A 57 14.35 -3.08 -6.48
N ASP A 58 15.29 -2.16 -6.74
CA ASP A 58 16.64 -2.46 -7.28
C ASP A 58 16.61 -3.15 -8.64
N ARG A 59 15.62 -2.80 -9.47
CA ARG A 59 15.39 -3.42 -10.78
C ARG A 59 15.03 -2.38 -11.84
N LYS A 60 15.45 -2.67 -13.07
CA LYS A 60 15.11 -1.92 -14.28
C LYS A 60 13.96 -2.61 -15.01
N TYR A 61 12.98 -1.82 -15.43
CA TYR A 61 11.79 -2.26 -16.16
C TYR A 61 11.66 -1.49 -17.46
N ASP A 62 11.54 -2.19 -18.57
CA ASP A 62 11.22 -1.56 -19.86
C ASP A 62 9.73 -1.22 -19.91
N PHE A 63 9.35 -0.17 -20.64
CA PHE A 63 7.96 0.28 -20.72
C PHE A 63 7.03 -0.82 -21.25
N LYS A 64 7.52 -1.66 -22.16
CA LYS A 64 6.80 -2.86 -22.62
C LYS A 64 6.37 -3.77 -21.47
N THR A 65 7.24 -3.98 -20.47
CA THR A 65 6.92 -4.81 -19.29
C THR A 65 5.95 -4.12 -18.33
N LEU A 66 5.92 -2.78 -18.37
CA LEU A 66 4.99 -1.93 -17.62
C LEU A 66 3.69 -1.66 -18.39
N ASN A 67 3.37 -2.50 -19.37
CA ASN A 67 2.17 -2.42 -20.20
C ASN A 67 2.03 -1.10 -20.99
N LEU A 68 3.14 -0.48 -21.37
CA LEU A 68 3.20 0.67 -22.26
C LEU A 68 4.00 0.32 -23.51
N GLY A 69 3.29 0.06 -24.62
CA GLY A 69 3.90 -0.12 -25.93
C GLY A 69 4.33 1.20 -26.57
N THR A 70 5.06 1.11 -27.68
CA THR A 70 5.46 2.29 -28.46
C THR A 70 4.21 3.08 -28.87
N HIS A 71 4.22 4.39 -28.63
CA HIS A 71 3.07 5.24 -28.89
C HIS A 71 3.46 6.52 -29.61
N THR A 72 2.70 6.86 -30.64
CA THR A 72 2.84 8.12 -31.38
C THR A 72 1.70 9.08 -31.02
N PHE A 73 2.09 10.20 -30.43
CA PHE A 73 1.24 11.37 -30.19
C PHE A 73 1.18 12.21 -31.46
N THR A 74 -0.01 12.69 -31.83
CA THR A 74 -0.23 13.47 -33.05
C THR A 74 -1.12 14.68 -32.81
N GLY A 75 -0.82 15.80 -33.46
CA GLY A 75 -1.62 17.03 -33.40
C GLY A 75 -1.29 17.90 -32.18
N PHE A 76 -2.11 18.92 -31.90
CA PHE A 76 -1.85 19.88 -30.81
C PHE A 76 -2.01 19.27 -29.41
N ASN A 77 -3.10 18.53 -29.23
CA ASN A 77 -3.58 18.02 -27.94
C ASN A 77 -3.74 16.51 -28.05
N SER A 78 -2.65 15.77 -27.89
CA SER A 78 -2.71 14.32 -27.85
C SER A 78 -3.07 13.83 -26.45
N SER A 79 -3.83 12.74 -26.35
CA SER A 79 -4.17 12.16 -25.06
C SER A 79 -2.91 11.69 -24.34
N PRO A 80 -2.77 11.97 -23.03
CA PRO A 80 -1.61 11.55 -22.28
C PRO A 80 -1.53 10.02 -22.24
N ARG A 81 -0.30 9.49 -22.21
CA ARG A 81 -0.03 8.08 -21.92
C ARG A 81 0.77 7.95 -20.66
N GLY A 82 0.72 6.80 -20.01
CA GLY A 82 1.44 6.61 -18.78
C GLY A 82 1.61 5.16 -18.42
N ILE A 83 2.50 4.95 -17.46
CA ILE A 83 2.68 3.67 -16.78
C ILE A 83 2.05 3.78 -15.39
N THR A 84 1.32 2.73 -15.01
CA THR A 84 0.70 2.60 -13.68
C THR A 84 1.30 1.40 -12.99
N PHE A 85 1.81 1.59 -11.78
CA PHE A 85 2.42 0.54 -11.00
C PHE A 85 2.17 0.73 -9.51
N ARG A 86 2.49 -0.27 -8.71
CA ARG A 86 2.29 -0.28 -7.27
C ARG A 86 3.62 -0.44 -6.55
N LEU A 87 3.79 0.29 -5.46
CA LEU A 87 4.86 0.06 -4.50
C LEU A 87 4.31 -0.72 -3.29
N PRO A 88 5.07 -1.65 -2.70
CA PRO A 88 4.70 -2.33 -1.47
C PRO A 88 4.29 -1.36 -0.35
N ALA A 89 3.27 -1.76 0.42
CA ALA A 89 2.69 -0.95 1.50
C ALA A 89 3.66 -0.67 2.66
N ASP A 90 4.70 -1.49 2.80
CA ASP A 90 5.73 -1.39 3.83
C ASP A 90 7.05 -0.77 3.35
N PHE A 91 7.08 -0.16 2.16
CA PHE A 91 8.25 0.60 1.72
C PHE A 91 8.46 1.85 2.57
N LEU A 92 9.66 1.96 3.15
CA LEU A 92 10.13 3.22 3.73
C LEU A 92 10.75 4.07 2.62
N ILE A 93 9.96 5.01 2.08
CA ILE A 93 10.39 5.92 1.02
C ILE A 93 11.42 6.91 1.57
N LYS A 94 12.69 6.71 1.20
CA LYS A 94 13.79 7.61 1.61
C LYS A 94 13.93 8.80 0.64
N SER A 95 13.91 10.02 1.17
CA SER A 95 14.00 11.26 0.39
C SER A 95 15.30 11.42 -0.42
N ASN A 96 16.39 10.76 -0.01
CA ASN A 96 17.69 10.83 -0.66
C ASN A 96 17.89 9.83 -1.81
N LYS A 97 16.89 9.00 -2.12
CA LYS A 97 16.93 8.05 -3.24
C LYS A 97 16.23 8.63 -4.47
N LYS A 98 16.61 8.15 -5.65
CA LYS A 98 16.04 8.59 -6.93
C LYS A 98 15.72 7.39 -7.80
N ALA A 99 14.54 7.38 -8.41
CA ALA A 99 14.24 6.55 -9.55
C ALA A 99 14.80 7.20 -10.82
N ILE A 100 15.23 6.39 -11.77
CA ILE A 100 15.83 6.87 -13.02
C ILE A 100 14.90 6.46 -14.14
N LEU A 101 14.39 7.44 -14.86
CA LEU A 101 13.59 7.26 -16.05
C LEU A 101 14.47 7.53 -17.27
N SER A 102 14.70 6.51 -18.10
CA SER A 102 15.46 6.61 -19.35
C SER A 102 14.49 6.61 -20.51
N LEU A 103 14.42 7.72 -21.25
CA LEU A 103 13.47 7.91 -22.34
C LEU A 103 14.13 7.83 -23.71
N ASN A 104 13.53 7.03 -24.57
CA ASN A 104 13.83 6.97 -26.00
C ASN A 104 12.61 7.53 -26.74
N PHE A 105 12.77 8.64 -27.44
CA PHE A 105 11.67 9.25 -28.18
C PHE A 105 12.16 10.01 -29.42
N THR A 106 11.27 10.18 -30.39
CA THR A 106 11.53 10.99 -31.58
C THR A 106 10.40 12.00 -31.75
N TYR A 107 10.70 13.16 -32.30
CA TYR A 107 9.68 14.14 -32.67
C TYR A 107 9.96 14.77 -34.03
N GLY A 108 8.90 15.17 -34.72
CA GLY A 108 8.94 15.76 -36.05
C GLY A 108 9.44 17.22 -36.05
N PRO A 109 9.72 17.78 -37.24
CA PRO A 109 10.09 19.18 -37.40
C PRO A 109 8.90 20.13 -37.21
N GLY A 110 9.20 21.43 -37.09
CA GLY A 110 8.18 22.49 -37.10
C GLY A 110 7.47 22.74 -35.78
N PHE A 111 8.06 22.29 -34.67
CA PHE A 111 7.59 22.56 -33.32
C PHE A 111 7.96 24.01 -32.97
N GLY A 112 6.98 24.77 -32.50
CA GLY A 112 7.12 26.14 -32.04
C GLY A 112 7.78 26.23 -30.66
N PRO A 113 8.19 27.43 -30.23
CA PRO A 113 9.00 27.67 -29.04
C PRO A 113 8.29 27.38 -27.70
N THR A 114 6.99 27.09 -27.71
CA THR A 114 6.23 26.67 -26.51
C THR A 114 6.02 25.16 -26.45
N SER A 115 6.62 24.40 -27.38
CA SER A 115 6.48 22.95 -27.40
C SER A 115 7.31 22.29 -26.30
N SER A 116 6.69 21.37 -25.57
CA SER A 116 7.33 20.65 -24.48
C SER A 116 6.79 19.23 -24.37
N PHE A 117 7.65 18.32 -23.94
CA PHE A 117 7.25 16.99 -23.50
C PHE A 117 7.24 16.96 -21.97
N ASN A 118 6.04 17.02 -21.40
CA ASN A 118 5.85 17.10 -19.95
C ASN A 118 5.78 15.71 -19.34
N LEU A 119 6.48 15.54 -18.23
CA LEU A 119 6.52 14.32 -17.43
C LEU A 119 5.89 14.63 -16.08
N LEU A 120 4.88 13.84 -15.71
CA LEU A 120 4.18 13.98 -14.45
C LEU A 120 4.34 12.69 -13.63
N VAL A 121 4.43 12.82 -12.32
CA VAL A 121 4.37 11.70 -11.37
C VAL A 121 3.25 12.00 -10.38
N ASN A 122 2.25 11.11 -10.30
CA ASN A 122 1.07 11.32 -9.44
C ASN A 122 0.47 12.73 -9.63
N ASP A 123 0.22 13.09 -10.89
CA ASP A 123 -0.36 14.38 -11.33
C ASP A 123 0.49 15.63 -11.06
N LYS A 124 1.74 15.47 -10.60
CA LYS A 124 2.69 16.56 -10.38
C LYS A 124 3.75 16.60 -11.48
N VAL A 125 3.88 17.73 -12.15
CA VAL A 125 4.92 17.94 -13.17
C VAL A 125 6.30 17.86 -12.54
N ILE A 126 7.12 16.93 -13.01
CA ILE A 126 8.51 16.75 -12.56
C ILE A 126 9.53 17.36 -13.53
N ARG A 127 9.20 17.37 -14.82
CA ARG A 127 10.11 17.80 -15.89
C ARG A 127 9.30 18.21 -17.11
N ALA A 128 9.71 19.30 -17.75
CA ALA A 128 9.26 19.68 -19.09
C ALA A 128 10.50 19.65 -20.01
N ILE A 129 10.53 18.71 -20.95
CA ILE A 129 11.62 18.61 -21.94
C ILE A 129 11.26 19.52 -23.09
N HIS A 130 12.08 20.53 -23.36
CA HIS A 130 11.84 21.43 -24.48
C HIS A 130 12.07 20.70 -25.83
N LEU A 131 11.20 20.94 -26.80
CA LEU A 131 11.23 20.30 -28.13
C LEU A 131 11.61 21.34 -29.19
N ASP A 132 12.90 21.68 -29.26
CA ASP A 132 13.42 22.85 -29.98
C ASP A 132 14.20 22.54 -31.27
N ALA A 133 14.43 21.25 -31.58
CA ALA A 133 15.12 20.89 -32.80
C ALA A 133 14.23 21.16 -34.02
N ARG A 134 14.57 22.18 -34.82
CA ARG A 134 13.81 22.59 -36.01
C ARG A 134 13.61 21.48 -37.04
N SER A 135 14.60 20.60 -37.19
CA SER A 135 14.57 19.45 -38.11
C SER A 135 13.87 18.21 -37.53
N GLY A 136 13.33 18.31 -36.31
CA GLY A 136 13.03 17.14 -35.49
C GLY A 136 14.31 16.53 -34.91
N ALA A 137 14.14 15.62 -33.96
CA ALA A 137 15.24 14.89 -33.35
C ALA A 137 14.83 13.48 -32.93
N PHE A 138 15.81 12.58 -32.96
CA PHE A 138 15.77 11.30 -32.29
C PHE A 138 16.63 11.40 -31.02
N ILE A 139 16.02 11.17 -29.86
CA ILE A 139 16.66 11.28 -28.56
C ILE A 139 16.68 9.90 -27.91
N GLU A 140 17.87 9.44 -27.55
CA GLU A 140 18.14 8.15 -26.91
C GLU A 140 18.69 8.34 -25.49
N ASP A 141 18.24 7.50 -24.56
CA ASP A 141 18.63 7.47 -23.15
C ASP A 141 18.57 8.84 -22.45
N TYR A 142 17.51 9.63 -22.70
CA TYR A 142 17.29 10.86 -21.96
C TYR A 142 16.93 10.55 -20.51
N LYS A 143 17.86 10.82 -19.59
CA LYS A 143 17.71 10.48 -18.17
C LYS A 143 16.97 11.56 -17.39
N VAL A 144 15.96 11.13 -16.65
CA VAL A 144 15.24 11.96 -15.68
C VAL A 144 15.35 11.32 -14.31
N ASP A 145 16.01 12.04 -13.42
CA ASP A 145 16.12 11.73 -12.00
C ASP A 145 14.81 12.12 -11.29
N ILE A 146 14.08 11.14 -10.79
CA ILE A 146 12.83 11.35 -10.05
C ILE A 146 13.10 11.09 -8.57
N PRO A 147 13.05 12.11 -7.69
CA PRO A 147 13.19 11.90 -6.26
C PRO A 147 12.15 10.92 -5.73
N ALA A 148 12.58 9.98 -4.87
CA ALA A 148 11.70 8.89 -4.44
C ALA A 148 10.47 9.38 -3.65
N TYR A 149 10.55 10.53 -2.98
CA TYR A 149 9.43 11.15 -2.26
C TYR A 149 8.26 11.59 -3.16
N MET A 150 8.45 11.62 -4.49
CA MET A 150 7.37 11.87 -5.44
C MET A 150 6.44 10.66 -5.60
N PHE A 151 6.91 9.48 -5.20
CA PHE A 151 6.11 8.27 -5.15
C PHE A 151 5.47 8.08 -3.77
N ARG A 152 4.40 7.29 -3.75
CA ARG A 152 3.70 6.87 -2.53
C ARG A 152 3.61 5.35 -2.49
N VAL A 153 3.39 4.77 -1.30
CA VAL A 153 3.04 3.35 -1.23
C VAL A 153 1.72 3.09 -1.96
N GLY A 154 1.55 1.89 -2.52
CA GLY A 154 0.41 1.58 -3.37
C GLY A 154 0.55 2.17 -4.77
N THR A 155 -0.57 2.62 -5.35
CA THR A 155 -0.65 2.98 -6.78
C THR A 155 0.05 4.32 -7.08
N ASN A 156 0.92 4.27 -8.10
CA ASN A 156 1.60 5.41 -8.68
C ASN A 156 1.40 5.45 -10.19
N THR A 157 1.41 6.66 -10.75
CA THR A 157 1.35 6.90 -12.18
C THR A 157 2.54 7.78 -12.62
N ILE A 158 3.11 7.46 -13.77
CA ILE A 158 4.00 8.36 -14.51
C ILE A 158 3.32 8.66 -15.84
N SER A 159 2.99 9.93 -16.08
CA SER A 159 2.31 10.40 -17.29
C SER A 159 3.25 11.15 -18.21
N PHE A 160 3.05 10.94 -19.51
CA PHE A 160 3.79 11.45 -20.65
C PHE A 160 2.84 12.32 -21.47
N GLU A 161 3.03 13.63 -21.40
CA GLU A 161 2.08 14.61 -21.92
C GLU A 161 2.80 15.62 -22.83
N PRO A 162 2.82 15.39 -24.16
CA PRO A 162 3.40 16.35 -25.08
C PRO A 162 2.43 17.50 -25.35
N HIS A 163 2.91 18.73 -25.16
CA HIS A 163 2.31 19.94 -25.67
C HIS A 163 3.02 20.30 -26.98
N MET A 164 2.34 20.14 -28.12
CA MET A 164 2.92 20.33 -29.44
C MET A 164 2.29 21.55 -30.10
N ALA A 165 2.98 22.69 -30.03
CA ALA A 165 2.57 23.90 -30.74
C ALA A 165 3.34 23.95 -32.08
N PRO A 166 2.70 24.29 -33.20
CA PRO A 166 3.41 24.52 -34.45
C PRO A 166 4.13 25.88 -34.42
N GLU A 167 5.24 25.96 -35.13
CA GLU A 167 5.86 27.26 -35.45
C GLU A 167 5.02 27.96 -36.53
N ALA A 168 4.29 29.01 -36.15
CA ALA A 168 3.44 29.77 -37.05
C ALA A 168 3.48 31.27 -36.71
N LYS A 169 3.45 32.12 -37.74
CA LYS A 169 3.25 33.57 -37.64
C LYS A 169 1.77 33.92 -37.79
N LEU A 170 1.43 35.16 -37.46
CA LEU A 170 0.10 35.69 -37.68
C LEU A 170 -0.28 35.53 -39.16
N CYS A 171 -1.42 34.87 -39.43
CA CYS A 171 -1.95 34.55 -40.76
C CYS A 171 -1.27 33.39 -41.52
N ASP A 172 -0.42 32.58 -40.88
CA ASP A 172 0.07 31.33 -41.48
C ASP A 172 -1.01 30.24 -41.49
N PHE A 173 -1.01 29.40 -42.53
CA PHE A 173 -1.84 28.20 -42.55
C PHE A 173 -1.21 27.15 -41.61
N ILE A 174 -1.89 26.83 -40.52
CA ILE A 174 -1.35 25.91 -39.52
C ILE A 174 -1.46 24.46 -40.03
N GLN A 175 -0.30 23.83 -40.24
CA GLN A 175 -0.19 22.41 -40.60
C GLN A 175 0.18 21.58 -39.37
N THR A 176 -0.68 20.63 -39.01
CA THR A 176 -0.46 19.74 -37.85
C THR A 176 0.14 18.39 -38.22
N GLY A 177 0.28 18.08 -39.51
CA GLY A 177 0.76 16.78 -39.99
C GLY A 177 2.16 16.42 -39.50
N ASN A 178 2.99 17.43 -39.17
CA ASN A 178 4.34 17.24 -38.65
C ASN A 178 4.41 17.29 -37.11
N LEU A 179 3.31 17.62 -36.41
CA LEU A 179 3.23 17.59 -34.95
C LEU A 179 3.08 16.15 -34.48
N ILE A 180 4.17 15.40 -34.58
CA ILE A 180 4.26 14.00 -34.21
C ILE A 180 5.38 13.81 -33.20
N LEU A 181 5.10 13.05 -32.14
CA LEU A 181 6.10 12.60 -31.17
C LEU A 181 5.88 11.12 -30.92
N THR A 182 6.90 10.29 -31.05
CA THR A 182 6.82 8.86 -30.74
C THR A 182 7.69 8.54 -29.54
N LEU A 183 7.06 7.99 -28.50
CA LEU A 183 7.73 7.43 -27.32
C LEU A 183 7.89 5.92 -27.52
N PHE A 184 9.12 5.43 -27.44
CA PHE A 184 9.43 4.02 -27.67
C PHE A 184 9.30 3.19 -26.39
N ASP A 185 8.85 1.94 -26.54
CA ASP A 185 8.74 0.96 -25.45
C ASP A 185 10.09 0.43 -24.95
N SER A 186 11.18 0.75 -25.66
CA SER A 186 12.58 0.57 -25.22
C SER A 186 13.01 1.57 -24.13
N SER A 187 12.18 2.57 -23.83
CA SER A 187 12.32 3.40 -22.64
C SER A 187 12.18 2.56 -21.37
N SER A 188 12.74 3.01 -20.25
CA SER A 188 12.80 2.21 -19.03
C SER A 188 12.73 3.02 -17.74
N LEU A 189 12.28 2.36 -16.69
CA LEU A 189 12.23 2.86 -15.32
C LEU A 189 13.11 1.96 -14.44
N TYR A 190 14.11 2.55 -13.80
CA TYR A 190 14.85 1.92 -12.71
C TYR A 190 14.34 2.46 -11.38
N PHE A 191 13.89 1.56 -10.49
CA PHE A 191 13.45 1.92 -9.15
C PHE A 191 14.50 1.52 -8.10
N PRO A 192 14.97 2.45 -7.25
CA PRO A 192 16.06 2.19 -6.32
C PRO A 192 15.66 1.20 -5.22
N PRO A 193 16.63 0.54 -4.57
CA PRO A 193 16.37 -0.32 -3.42
C PRO A 193 15.66 0.46 -2.30
N MET A 194 14.57 -0.11 -1.79
CA MET A 194 13.81 0.42 -0.66
C MET A 194 13.77 -0.58 0.48
N PRO A 195 13.96 -0.15 1.74
CA PRO A 195 13.78 -1.02 2.88
C PRO A 195 12.29 -1.26 3.15
N HIS A 196 11.95 -2.49 3.49
CA HIS A 196 10.64 -2.85 4.03
C HIS A 196 10.63 -2.56 5.54
N PHE A 197 9.97 -1.48 5.92
CA PHE A 197 9.80 -1.06 7.31
C PHE A 197 8.54 -0.22 7.42
N VAL A 198 7.60 -0.69 8.24
CA VAL A 198 6.40 0.07 8.57
C VAL A 198 6.01 -0.14 10.02
N GLU A 199 5.57 0.94 10.64
CA GLU A 199 4.94 0.94 11.95
C GLU A 199 3.44 0.69 11.79
N LEU A 200 2.95 -0.35 12.46
CA LEU A 200 1.56 -0.78 12.59
C LEU A 200 1.11 -0.57 14.04
N PRO A 201 -0.19 -0.61 14.35
CA PRO A 201 -1.36 -0.78 13.48
C PRO A 201 -1.67 0.43 12.58
N LYS A 202 -2.15 0.18 11.35
CA LYS A 202 -2.54 1.16 10.33
C LYS A 202 -3.56 0.55 9.36
N ILE A 203 -4.84 0.65 9.70
CA ILE A 203 -5.97 0.08 8.93
C ILE A 203 -5.96 0.56 7.47
N GLU A 204 -5.43 1.75 7.20
CA GLU A 204 -5.32 2.30 5.85
C GLU A 204 -4.48 1.40 4.92
N LEU A 205 -3.47 0.68 5.46
CA LEU A 205 -2.65 -0.25 4.69
C LEU A 205 -3.43 -1.53 4.35
N PHE A 206 -4.29 -2.00 5.25
CA PHE A 206 -5.25 -3.07 4.93
C PHE A 206 -6.19 -2.63 3.82
N LEU A 207 -6.70 -1.40 3.85
CA LEU A 207 -7.60 -0.88 2.83
C LEU A 207 -6.91 -0.65 1.47
N LEU A 208 -5.62 -0.35 1.49
CA LEU A 208 -4.83 -0.10 0.29
C LEU A 208 -4.69 -1.34 -0.60
N ASN A 209 -4.30 -2.48 0.00
CA ASN A 209 -4.01 -3.71 -0.74
C ASN A 209 -4.16 -5.00 0.09
N GLY A 210 -4.81 -4.96 1.25
CA GLY A 210 -4.88 -6.10 2.17
C GLY A 210 -3.58 -6.36 2.93
N PHE A 211 -2.68 -5.38 3.03
CA PHE A 211 -1.47 -5.52 3.85
C PHE A 211 -1.85 -5.66 5.34
N PRO A 212 -1.15 -6.48 6.13
CA PRO A 212 0.04 -7.29 5.79
C PRO A 212 -0.24 -8.68 5.20
N PHE A 213 -1.49 -9.08 5.07
CA PHE A 213 -1.88 -10.41 4.59
C PHE A 213 -1.41 -10.69 3.15
N THR A 214 -1.23 -9.64 2.37
CA THR A 214 -0.83 -9.70 0.95
C THR A 214 0.65 -9.46 0.70
N ARG A 215 1.52 -9.61 1.73
CA ARG A 215 2.98 -9.69 1.49
C ARG A 215 3.30 -10.82 0.52
N TRP A 216 2.67 -11.97 0.74
CA TRP A 216 2.53 -13.02 -0.27
C TRP A 216 1.26 -12.73 -1.05
N PRO A 217 1.31 -12.57 -2.38
CA PRO A 217 0.13 -12.25 -3.16
C PRO A 217 -1.03 -13.24 -3.01
N ASP A 218 -0.75 -14.50 -2.70
CA ASP A 218 -1.75 -15.55 -2.46
C ASP A 218 -2.17 -15.70 -0.99
N GLY A 219 -1.64 -14.89 -0.08
CA GLY A 219 -1.94 -14.97 1.35
C GLY A 219 -1.35 -16.19 2.08
N TYR A 220 -0.32 -16.85 1.53
CA TYR A 220 0.30 -18.06 2.11
C TYR A 220 0.63 -18.00 3.61
N ASP A 221 1.07 -16.85 4.11
CA ASP A 221 1.46 -16.65 5.52
C ASP A 221 0.32 -16.00 6.34
N SER A 222 -0.93 -16.26 5.96
CA SER A 222 -2.14 -15.67 6.55
C SER A 222 -3.21 -16.73 6.85
N MET A 223 -4.02 -16.46 7.86
CA MET A 223 -5.14 -17.31 8.26
C MET A 223 -6.41 -16.48 8.48
N LEU A 224 -7.52 -16.96 7.95
CA LEU A 224 -8.88 -16.52 8.28
C LEU A 224 -9.43 -17.40 9.41
N TYR A 225 -9.67 -16.79 10.56
CA TYR A 225 -10.39 -17.39 11.68
C TYR A 225 -11.82 -16.88 11.72
N LEU A 226 -12.76 -17.80 11.50
CA LEU A 226 -14.19 -17.58 11.68
C LEU A 226 -14.55 -17.92 13.14
N ALA A 227 -15.07 -16.95 13.89
CA ALA A 227 -15.37 -17.16 15.31
C ALA A 227 -16.58 -18.08 15.55
N ASP A 228 -17.40 -18.29 14.52
CA ASP A 228 -18.50 -19.25 14.50
C ASP A 228 -18.67 -19.81 13.06
N ASP A 229 -19.48 -20.86 12.93
CA ASP A 229 -19.80 -21.55 11.68
C ASP A 229 -21.12 -21.07 11.05
N ASP A 230 -21.63 -19.89 11.45
CA ASP A 230 -22.86 -19.33 10.90
C ASP A 230 -22.67 -18.87 9.45
N ASN A 231 -23.66 -19.16 8.59
CA ASN A 231 -23.62 -18.78 7.18
C ASN A 231 -23.44 -17.27 6.96
N LEU A 232 -23.97 -16.42 7.84
CA LEU A 232 -23.81 -14.97 7.76
C LEU A 232 -22.37 -14.53 8.13
N THR A 233 -21.71 -15.25 9.04
CA THR A 233 -20.29 -15.03 9.33
C THR A 233 -19.43 -15.41 8.14
N VAL A 234 -19.76 -16.53 7.46
CA VAL A 234 -19.11 -16.92 6.20
C VAL A 234 -19.36 -15.86 5.10
N GLU A 235 -20.58 -15.38 4.94
CA GLU A 235 -20.90 -14.28 4.00
C GLU A 235 -20.04 -13.04 4.28
N ALA A 236 -19.97 -12.62 5.54
CA ALA A 236 -19.19 -11.47 5.95
C ALA A 236 -17.69 -11.67 5.66
N ALA A 237 -17.15 -12.85 5.95
CA ALA A 237 -15.77 -13.16 5.65
C ALA A 237 -15.47 -13.19 4.15
N LEU A 238 -16.38 -13.74 3.33
CA LEU A 238 -16.24 -13.74 1.87
C LEU A 238 -16.23 -12.32 1.29
N ASN A 239 -16.99 -11.38 1.86
CA ASN A 239 -16.92 -9.97 1.46
C ASN A 239 -15.53 -9.36 1.75
N VAL A 240 -14.93 -9.67 2.91
CA VAL A 240 -13.58 -9.19 3.26
C VAL A 240 -12.52 -9.81 2.34
N ILE A 241 -12.59 -11.12 2.08
CA ILE A 241 -11.67 -11.81 1.16
C ILE A 241 -11.84 -11.32 -0.28
N GLY A 242 -13.08 -11.08 -0.71
CA GLY A 242 -13.38 -10.50 -2.01
C GLY A 242 -12.82 -9.08 -2.13
N PHE A 243 -12.92 -8.27 -1.08
CA PHE A 243 -12.29 -6.95 -1.00
C PHE A 243 -10.77 -7.04 -1.14
N MET A 244 -10.12 -7.87 -0.33
CA MET A 244 -8.66 -8.03 -0.35
C MET A 244 -8.17 -8.54 -1.71
N THR A 245 -8.84 -9.54 -2.29
CA THR A 245 -8.51 -10.11 -3.60
C THR A 245 -8.61 -9.06 -4.70
N GLN A 246 -9.65 -8.22 -4.70
CA GLN A 246 -9.81 -7.13 -5.66
C GLN A 246 -8.72 -6.06 -5.51
N ARG A 247 -8.41 -5.68 -4.26
CA ARG A 247 -7.39 -4.67 -3.97
C ARG A 247 -5.99 -5.15 -4.28
N ASN A 248 -5.67 -6.41 -4.01
CA ASN A 248 -4.39 -7.04 -4.31
C ASN A 248 -4.24 -7.40 -5.79
N GLY A 249 -5.35 -7.74 -6.45
CA GLY A 249 -5.37 -8.19 -7.84
C GLY A 249 -4.91 -9.63 -8.04
N PHE A 250 -4.87 -10.43 -6.97
CA PHE A 250 -4.52 -11.85 -6.98
C PHE A 250 -5.38 -12.59 -5.94
N PRO A 251 -5.96 -13.77 -6.26
CA PRO A 251 -6.76 -14.56 -5.31
C PRO A 251 -5.93 -15.17 -4.19
N LEU A 252 -6.48 -15.18 -2.97
CA LEU A 252 -5.77 -15.62 -1.76
C LEU A 252 -5.77 -17.15 -1.56
N PHE A 253 -5.24 -17.91 -2.53
CA PHE A 253 -5.26 -19.39 -2.52
C PHE A 253 -4.47 -20.03 -1.38
N GLY A 254 -3.43 -19.35 -0.90
CA GLY A 254 -2.55 -19.83 0.17
C GLY A 254 -3.08 -19.55 1.57
N MET A 255 -4.14 -18.76 1.71
CA MET A 255 -4.67 -18.39 3.02
C MET A 255 -5.38 -19.57 3.69
N GLU A 256 -4.98 -19.91 4.91
CA GLU A 256 -5.62 -20.96 5.71
C GLU A 256 -6.97 -20.49 6.25
N VAL A 257 -7.93 -21.40 6.40
CA VAL A 257 -9.25 -21.09 7.00
C VAL A 257 -9.51 -22.04 8.15
N THR A 258 -9.91 -21.49 9.30
CA THR A 258 -10.27 -22.26 10.48
C THR A 258 -11.50 -21.69 11.17
N THR A 259 -12.32 -22.57 11.74
CA THR A 259 -13.41 -22.21 12.68
C THR A 259 -12.99 -22.43 14.13
N GLN A 260 -11.82 -23.03 14.36
CA GLN A 260 -11.28 -23.26 15.70
C GLN A 260 -10.33 -22.12 16.08
N PRO A 261 -10.40 -21.61 17.33
CA PRO A 261 -9.48 -20.58 17.79
C PRO A 261 -8.02 -21.03 17.67
N PRO A 262 -7.17 -20.35 16.89
CA PRO A 262 -5.77 -20.72 16.75
C PRO A 262 -5.04 -20.65 18.10
N LEU A 263 -4.19 -21.64 18.38
CA LEU A 263 -3.44 -21.71 19.63
C LEU A 263 -2.04 -21.10 19.52
N ASP A 264 -1.39 -21.19 18.35
CA ASP A 264 -0.02 -20.70 18.10
C ASP A 264 0.22 -20.42 16.60
N TRP A 265 -0.53 -19.47 16.02
CA TRP A 265 -0.34 -19.10 14.61
C TRP A 265 0.89 -18.21 14.41
N LYS A 266 1.67 -18.48 13.36
CA LYS A 266 2.95 -17.79 13.09
C LYS A 266 2.84 -16.61 12.12
N GLY A 267 1.76 -16.57 11.33
CA GLY A 267 1.53 -15.59 10.29
C GLY A 267 0.57 -14.48 10.72
N GLU A 268 -0.03 -13.82 9.73
CA GLU A 268 -1.07 -12.81 9.93
C GLU A 268 -2.43 -13.49 10.21
N LEU A 269 -3.27 -12.89 11.05
CA LEU A 269 -4.57 -13.46 11.43
C LEU A 269 -5.72 -12.50 11.12
N LEU A 270 -6.59 -12.89 10.18
CA LEU A 270 -7.84 -12.20 9.87
C LEU A 270 -8.94 -12.86 10.68
N VAL A 271 -9.59 -12.12 11.57
CA VAL A 271 -10.66 -12.64 12.43
C VAL A 271 -11.99 -12.02 12.02
N VAL A 272 -12.99 -12.87 11.80
CA VAL A 272 -14.35 -12.44 11.48
C VAL A 272 -15.33 -13.19 12.37
N GLY A 273 -16.20 -12.46 13.06
CA GLY A 273 -17.25 -13.08 13.88
C GLY A 273 -17.89 -12.13 14.88
N GLN A 274 -18.86 -12.64 15.63
CA GLN A 274 -19.55 -11.88 16.67
C GLN A 274 -18.63 -11.61 17.86
N ALA A 275 -18.76 -10.43 18.46
CA ALA A 275 -17.89 -9.98 19.56
C ALA A 275 -17.86 -10.96 20.74
N SER A 276 -19.00 -11.59 21.04
CA SER A 276 -19.17 -12.56 22.13
C SER A 276 -18.57 -13.94 21.86
N LYS A 277 -18.24 -14.26 20.60
CA LYS A 277 -17.71 -15.56 20.17
C LYS A 277 -16.20 -15.57 19.95
N ILE A 278 -15.57 -14.39 19.90
CA ILE A 278 -14.13 -14.28 19.70
C ILE A 278 -13.40 -14.73 20.97
N SER A 279 -12.36 -15.52 20.80
CA SER A 279 -11.53 -16.00 21.91
C SER A 279 -10.81 -14.86 22.61
N GLN A 280 -10.90 -14.81 23.94
CA GLN A 280 -10.17 -13.84 24.77
C GLN A 280 -8.65 -13.93 24.60
N LYS A 281 -8.12 -15.10 24.20
CA LYS A 281 -6.69 -15.26 23.89
C LYS A 281 -6.25 -14.36 22.74
N ILE A 282 -7.10 -14.21 21.72
CA ILE A 282 -6.85 -13.34 20.56
C ILE A 282 -6.96 -11.87 20.98
N LEU A 283 -7.99 -11.54 21.78
CA LEU A 283 -8.26 -10.18 22.22
C LEU A 283 -7.25 -9.63 23.24
N LYS A 284 -6.32 -10.45 23.74
CA LYS A 284 -5.31 -10.04 24.75
C LYS A 284 -4.56 -8.75 24.40
N ASN A 285 -4.24 -8.55 23.12
CA ASN A 285 -3.52 -7.38 22.62
C ASN A 285 -4.44 -6.38 21.89
N ALA A 286 -5.76 -6.62 21.88
CA ALA A 286 -6.71 -5.74 21.23
C ALA A 286 -6.72 -4.37 21.94
N PRO A 287 -6.83 -3.27 21.18
CA PRO A 287 -6.83 -1.93 21.76
C PRO A 287 -8.15 -1.64 22.50
N LEU A 288 -9.22 -2.36 22.17
CA LEU A 288 -10.48 -2.37 22.91
C LEU A 288 -10.82 -3.78 23.37
N SER A 289 -11.16 -3.91 24.65
CA SER A 289 -11.69 -5.14 25.24
C SER A 289 -13.20 -5.00 25.47
N PHE A 290 -13.97 -6.02 25.08
CA PHE A 290 -15.43 -6.01 25.24
C PHE A 290 -15.80 -6.25 26.71
N GLY A 291 -16.53 -5.32 27.33
CA GLY A 291 -17.01 -5.44 28.72
C GLY A 291 -16.14 -4.77 29.80
N GLU A 292 -14.97 -4.25 29.43
CA GLU A 292 -14.11 -3.47 30.33
C GLU A 292 -14.20 -1.95 30.05
N VAL A 293 -13.87 -1.14 31.05
CA VAL A 293 -13.77 0.32 30.91
C VAL A 293 -12.52 0.62 30.08
N PHE A 294 -12.68 1.19 28.90
CA PHE A 294 -11.55 1.60 28.07
C PHE A 294 -11.37 3.12 28.10
N LYS A 295 -10.11 3.53 28.06
CA LYS A 295 -9.70 4.93 27.96
C LYS A 295 -9.65 5.31 26.49
N VAL A 296 -10.63 6.07 26.02
CA VAL A 296 -10.56 6.64 24.68
C VAL A 296 -9.78 7.94 24.76
N PRO A 297 -8.64 8.05 24.05
CA PRO A 297 -7.98 9.33 23.87
C PRO A 297 -8.80 10.16 22.88
N TYR A 298 -9.27 11.33 23.31
CA TYR A 298 -9.85 12.32 22.42
C TYR A 298 -8.87 13.50 22.29
N PRO A 299 -8.50 13.89 21.05
CA PRO A 299 -7.67 15.05 20.84
C PRO A 299 -8.48 16.30 21.15
N VAL A 300 -8.08 17.02 22.19
CA VAL A 300 -8.59 18.37 22.44
C VAL A 300 -7.61 19.32 21.76
N VAL A 301 -8.05 19.92 20.65
CA VAL A 301 -7.28 20.96 19.97
C VAL A 301 -7.28 22.19 20.86
N THR A 302 -6.15 22.44 21.51
CA THR A 302 -6.01 23.54 22.46
C THR A 302 -5.42 24.80 21.83
N SER A 303 -4.82 24.70 20.64
CA SER A 303 -4.18 25.82 19.95
C SER A 303 -4.45 25.82 18.45
N TRP A 304 -4.31 27.00 17.84
CA TRP A 304 -4.35 27.19 16.38
C TRP A 304 -3.13 26.59 15.67
N GLU A 305 -2.10 26.22 16.42
CA GLU A 305 -0.90 25.50 15.96
C GLU A 305 -1.14 23.97 15.90
N GLY A 306 -2.32 23.50 16.34
CA GLY A 306 -2.72 22.10 16.26
C GLY A 306 -2.20 21.23 17.40
N ASP A 307 -1.77 21.84 18.52
CA ASP A 307 -1.39 21.08 19.71
C ASP A 307 -2.62 20.37 20.28
N ALA A 308 -2.72 19.08 19.98
CA ALA A 308 -3.72 18.18 20.52
C ALA A 308 -3.25 17.69 21.88
N THR A 309 -3.92 18.16 22.94
CA THR A 309 -3.78 17.53 24.26
C THR A 309 -4.73 16.33 24.32
N LEU A 310 -4.25 15.18 24.78
CA LEU A 310 -5.07 13.98 24.90
C LEU A 310 -5.90 14.08 26.17
N ALA A 311 -7.21 14.25 26.02
CA ALA A 311 -8.15 13.99 27.11
C ALA A 311 -8.52 12.51 27.09
N PHE A 312 -8.48 11.86 28.25
CA PHE A 312 -8.85 10.45 28.38
C PHE A 312 -10.24 10.36 29.02
N SER A 313 -11.19 9.77 28.30
CA SER A 313 -12.50 9.42 28.85
C SER A 313 -12.50 7.94 29.20
N GLU A 314 -12.83 7.61 30.45
CA GLU A 314 -13.05 6.24 30.91
C GLU A 314 -14.49 5.85 30.61
N ASN A 315 -14.71 5.14 29.50
CA ASN A 315 -16.04 4.70 29.09
C ASN A 315 -16.17 3.18 29.22
N LYS A 316 -17.24 2.74 29.87
CA LYS A 316 -17.72 1.36 29.76
C LYS A 316 -18.62 1.30 28.53
N ALA A 317 -18.10 0.89 27.38
CA ALA A 317 -18.98 0.64 26.24
C ALA A 317 -19.33 -0.84 26.17
N GLU A 318 -20.62 -1.12 26.27
CA GLU A 318 -21.17 -2.33 25.65
C GLU A 318 -21.19 -2.11 24.14
N PHE A 319 -20.93 -3.17 23.38
CA PHE A 319 -21.00 -3.09 21.93
C PHE A 319 -22.46 -2.86 21.52
N GLY A 320 -22.80 -1.61 21.22
CA GLY A 320 -24.18 -1.21 20.92
C GLY A 320 -24.72 -1.86 19.65
N ALA A 321 -26.04 -2.00 19.59
CA ALA A 321 -26.74 -2.44 18.39
C ALA A 321 -26.45 -1.50 17.20
N ASN A 322 -26.59 -2.01 15.98
CA ASN A 322 -26.38 -1.28 14.72
C ASN A 322 -24.98 -0.66 14.54
N ARG A 323 -23.95 -1.32 15.08
CA ARG A 323 -22.55 -0.91 14.94
C ARG A 323 -21.70 -2.06 14.41
N GLY A 324 -20.66 -1.70 13.68
CA GLY A 324 -19.58 -2.57 13.22
C GLY A 324 -18.24 -2.04 13.72
N LEU A 325 -17.28 -2.93 13.92
CA LEU A 325 -15.96 -2.55 14.43
C LEU A 325 -14.86 -3.28 13.68
N PHE A 326 -13.88 -2.50 13.26
CA PHE A 326 -12.60 -2.96 12.75
C PHE A 326 -11.52 -2.62 13.77
N MET A 327 -10.64 -3.58 14.04
CA MET A 327 -9.46 -3.35 14.85
C MET A 327 -8.25 -4.00 14.21
N GLU A 328 -7.12 -3.31 14.31
CA GLU A 328 -5.82 -3.86 13.93
C GLU A 328 -4.88 -3.80 15.13
N PHE A 329 -4.21 -4.90 15.44
CA PHE A 329 -3.28 -4.96 16.58
C PHE A 329 -2.28 -6.10 16.44
N GLN A 330 -1.27 -6.11 17.31
CA GLN A 330 -0.23 -7.13 17.27
C GLN A 330 -0.76 -8.50 17.72
N SER A 331 -0.44 -9.54 16.96
CA SER A 331 -0.77 -10.92 17.30
C SER A 331 -0.23 -11.30 18.68
N PRO A 332 -1.04 -11.95 19.54
CA PRO A 332 -0.58 -12.43 20.84
C PRO A 332 0.35 -13.66 20.72
N PHE A 333 0.50 -14.23 19.52
CA PHE A 333 1.30 -15.44 19.27
C PHE A 333 2.71 -15.12 18.80
N ARG A 334 2.89 -14.05 18.00
CA ARG A 334 4.18 -13.66 17.42
C ARG A 334 4.31 -12.15 17.31
N ASP A 335 5.46 -11.65 17.76
CA ASP A 335 5.83 -10.25 17.58
C ASP A 335 5.99 -9.92 16.09
N GLY A 336 5.58 -8.71 15.72
CA GLY A 336 5.64 -8.19 14.35
C GLY A 336 4.57 -8.73 13.39
N ARG A 337 3.68 -9.61 13.88
CA ARG A 337 2.50 -10.12 13.16
C ARG A 337 1.24 -9.40 13.64
N THR A 338 0.24 -9.39 12.78
CA THR A 338 -0.95 -8.56 12.87
C THR A 338 -2.19 -9.44 12.98
N VAL A 339 -3.09 -8.99 13.83
CA VAL A 339 -4.48 -9.42 13.84
C VAL A 339 -5.30 -8.27 13.25
N PHE A 340 -6.06 -8.56 12.20
CA PHE A 340 -7.14 -7.68 11.74
C PHE A 340 -8.46 -8.33 12.14
N LEU A 341 -9.26 -7.63 12.93
CA LEU A 341 -10.50 -8.13 13.47
C LEU A 341 -11.67 -7.31 12.91
N MET A 342 -12.62 -7.99 12.27
CA MET A 342 -13.94 -7.45 11.94
C MET A 342 -14.99 -8.11 12.83
N THR A 343 -15.74 -7.30 13.58
CA THR A 343 -16.71 -7.80 14.56
C THR A 343 -17.93 -6.90 14.69
N ALA A 344 -19.02 -7.50 15.15
CA ALA A 344 -20.26 -6.82 15.51
C ALA A 344 -20.94 -7.51 16.70
N ALA A 345 -21.97 -6.89 17.29
CA ALA A 345 -22.76 -7.50 18.37
C ALA A 345 -23.52 -8.74 17.88
N GLY A 346 -24.13 -8.65 16.70
CA GLY A 346 -24.92 -9.71 16.09
C GLY A 346 -24.44 -10.08 14.69
N ARG A 347 -24.87 -11.26 14.24
CA ARG A 347 -24.56 -11.81 12.91
C ARG A 347 -25.11 -10.98 11.74
N GLU A 348 -26.26 -10.32 11.90
CA GLU A 348 -26.80 -9.44 10.86
C GLU A 348 -25.98 -8.16 10.73
N GLU A 349 -25.62 -7.54 11.85
CA GLU A 349 -24.73 -6.38 11.88
C GLU A 349 -23.35 -6.73 11.33
N LEU A 350 -22.86 -7.95 11.55
CA LEU A 350 -21.58 -8.40 10.99
C LEU A 350 -21.59 -8.39 9.46
N VAL A 351 -22.67 -8.88 8.84
CA VAL A 351 -22.85 -8.82 7.38
C VAL A 351 -22.93 -7.37 6.90
N ARG A 352 -23.73 -6.52 7.56
CA ARG A 352 -23.81 -5.09 7.22
C ARG A 352 -22.47 -4.38 7.38
N THR A 353 -21.67 -4.76 8.38
CA THR A 353 -20.30 -4.26 8.59
C THR A 353 -19.39 -4.64 7.42
N SER A 354 -19.46 -5.90 6.97
CA SER A 354 -18.70 -6.35 5.80
C SER A 354 -19.11 -5.64 4.50
N LYS A 355 -20.39 -5.27 4.36
CA LYS A 355 -20.89 -4.47 3.23
C LYS A 355 -20.44 -3.01 3.33
N ALA A 356 -20.47 -2.43 4.53
CA ALA A 356 -19.97 -1.08 4.78
C ALA A 356 -18.46 -0.96 4.45
N LEU A 357 -17.66 -2.01 4.69
CA LEU A 357 -16.26 -2.06 4.25
C LEU A 357 -16.09 -1.84 2.74
N LEU A 358 -17.07 -2.23 1.92
CA LEU A 358 -17.00 -2.08 0.46
C LEU A 358 -17.32 -0.64 0.00
N ASP A 359 -17.90 0.19 0.87
CA ASP A 359 -18.23 1.58 0.56
C ASP A 359 -16.98 2.48 0.57
N GLY A 360 -16.78 3.25 -0.49
CA GLY A 360 -15.61 4.12 -0.63
C GLY A 360 -15.57 5.28 0.37
N GLY A 361 -16.74 5.77 0.81
CA GLY A 361 -16.84 6.82 1.82
C GLY A 361 -16.51 6.33 3.22
N VAL A 362 -16.86 5.07 3.54
CA VAL A 362 -16.42 4.38 4.77
C VAL A 362 -14.92 4.19 4.75
N GLN A 363 -14.38 3.60 3.67
CA GLN A 363 -12.93 3.33 3.54
C GLN A 363 -12.08 4.61 3.69
N ALA A 364 -12.54 5.74 3.14
CA ALA A 364 -11.82 7.00 3.20
C ALA A 364 -11.71 7.60 4.62
N LYS A 365 -12.56 7.16 5.56
CA LYS A 365 -12.58 7.62 6.96
C LYS A 365 -12.00 6.62 7.95
N MET A 366 -11.69 5.41 7.49
CA MET A 366 -11.08 4.36 8.31
C MET A 366 -9.58 4.60 8.41
N GLU A 367 -9.10 4.89 9.62
CA GLU A 367 -7.70 5.19 9.89
C GLU A 367 -7.28 4.69 11.29
N GLY A 368 -5.97 4.65 11.54
CA GLY A 368 -5.40 4.21 12.81
C GLY A 368 -5.55 2.72 13.06
N ASP A 369 -6.01 2.36 14.25
CA ASP A 369 -6.04 0.98 14.74
C ASP A 369 -7.40 0.48 15.18
N ILE A 370 -8.37 1.38 15.27
CA ILE A 370 -9.76 1.11 15.55
C ILE A 370 -10.59 1.93 14.58
N SER A 371 -11.56 1.32 13.92
CA SER A 371 -12.61 2.04 13.18
C SER A 371 -13.99 1.51 13.58
N LEU A 372 -14.77 2.36 14.24
CA LEU A 372 -16.16 2.09 14.57
C LEU A 372 -17.05 2.62 13.44
N VAL A 373 -17.94 1.77 12.93
CA VAL A 373 -18.89 2.12 11.87
C VAL A 373 -20.30 2.04 12.43
N GLU A 374 -21.05 3.13 12.33
CA GLU A 374 -22.49 3.13 12.60
C GLU A 374 -23.25 2.74 11.34
N LEU A 375 -24.03 1.66 11.43
CA LEU A 375 -24.64 0.96 10.29
C LEU A 375 -25.99 1.56 9.90
N ASN A 376 -26.06 2.89 9.85
CA ASN A 376 -27.28 3.63 9.51
C ASN A 376 -27.40 3.80 7.99
N GLU A 377 -27.92 2.81 7.27
CA GLU A 377 -28.10 2.91 5.81
C GLU A 377 -29.09 4.04 5.44
N PRO A 378 -28.80 4.84 4.38
CA PRO A 378 -27.66 4.74 3.45
C PRO A 378 -26.40 5.51 3.89
N ASN A 379 -26.43 6.20 5.03
CA ASN A 379 -25.36 7.10 5.48
C ASN A 379 -24.56 6.49 6.64
N TYR A 380 -23.49 5.78 6.31
CA TYR A 380 -22.55 5.30 7.31
C TYR A 380 -21.80 6.46 7.99
N SER A 381 -21.70 6.39 9.31
CA SER A 381 -20.79 7.23 10.09
C SER A 381 -19.60 6.41 10.55
N VAL A 382 -18.39 6.95 10.42
CA VAL A 382 -17.16 6.26 10.78
C VAL A 382 -16.39 7.13 11.76
N THR A 383 -15.96 6.51 12.86
CA THR A 383 -15.10 7.14 13.85
C THR A 383 -13.88 6.26 14.08
N SER A 384 -12.71 6.84 13.85
CA SER A 384 -11.42 6.15 13.87
C SER A 384 -10.54 6.64 15.01
N TYR A 385 -9.73 5.76 15.57
CA TYR A 385 -8.84 6.05 16.70
C TYR A 385 -7.48 5.37 16.52
N SER A 386 -6.48 5.88 17.24
CA SER A 386 -5.16 5.25 17.43
C SER A 386 -4.88 5.17 18.93
N ALA A 387 -5.21 4.04 19.56
CA ALA A 387 -5.11 3.88 21.02
C ALA A 387 -4.20 2.71 21.46
N GLY A 388 -3.99 1.75 20.57
CA GLY A 388 -3.19 0.55 20.78
C GLY A 388 -1.69 0.80 20.77
N LYS A 389 -0.94 -0.23 21.18
CA LYS A 389 0.52 -0.22 21.12
C LYS A 389 0.99 -0.37 19.69
N LYS A 390 1.88 0.53 19.28
CA LYS A 390 2.54 0.44 17.99
C LYS A 390 3.61 -0.65 17.98
N TYR A 391 3.77 -1.29 16.84
CA TYR A 391 4.77 -2.32 16.59
C TYR A 391 5.26 -2.22 15.14
N THR A 392 6.44 -2.74 14.88
CA THR A 392 7.03 -2.69 13.55
C THR A 392 6.91 -4.03 12.87
N THR A 393 6.73 -3.99 11.55
CA THR A 393 6.78 -5.17 10.72
C THR A 393 7.68 -4.94 9.50
N GLY A 394 8.28 -6.03 9.02
CA GLY A 394 9.25 -6.02 7.93
C GLY A 394 10.48 -6.87 8.25
N LYS A 395 11.03 -7.52 7.22
CA LYS A 395 12.45 -7.90 7.25
C LYS A 395 13.21 -6.59 7.15
N SER A 396 13.64 -6.01 8.27
CA SER A 396 14.67 -4.97 8.21
C SER A 396 15.76 -5.53 7.30
N GLY A 397 15.95 -4.91 6.13
CA GLY A 397 17.11 -5.19 5.29
C GLY A 397 18.38 -4.84 6.06
N LYS A 398 19.43 -4.37 5.40
CA LYS A 398 20.66 -3.91 6.09
C LYS A 398 20.47 -2.66 6.99
N ILE A 399 19.27 -2.40 7.51
CA ILE A 399 19.00 -1.44 8.57
C ILE A 399 19.25 -2.16 9.89
N SER A 400 20.27 -1.74 10.62
CA SER A 400 20.56 -2.26 11.96
C SER A 400 19.34 -2.06 12.87
N ARG A 401 19.07 -2.99 13.79
CA ARG A 401 18.04 -2.83 14.85
C ARG A 401 18.18 -1.47 15.56
N VAL A 402 19.40 -0.97 15.68
CA VAL A 402 19.71 0.34 16.27
C VAL A 402 19.19 1.49 15.41
N GLU A 403 19.36 1.43 14.09
CA GLU A 403 18.89 2.46 13.16
C GLU A 403 17.35 2.47 13.09
N SER A 404 16.72 1.30 13.12
CA SER A 404 15.25 1.17 13.23
C SER A 404 14.72 1.75 14.55
N PHE A 405 15.36 1.45 15.68
CA PHE A 405 14.97 1.99 16.98
C PHE A 405 15.14 3.51 17.05
N LEU A 406 16.26 4.05 16.54
CA LEU A 406 16.52 5.49 16.49
C LEU A 406 15.58 6.26 15.55
N MET A 407 15.10 5.63 14.47
CA MET A 407 14.11 6.22 13.57
C MET A 407 12.69 6.20 14.15
N SER A 408 12.39 5.24 15.01
CA SER A 408 11.05 5.10 15.63
C SER A 408 10.83 6.12 16.75
N ASP A 409 11.90 6.51 17.45
CA ASP A 409 11.86 7.50 18.52
C ASP A 409 12.91 8.62 18.33
N PRO A 410 12.53 9.76 17.71
CA PRO A 410 13.45 10.87 17.46
C PRO A 410 14.11 11.44 18.72
N TRP A 411 13.48 11.35 19.90
CA TRP A 411 14.02 11.89 21.14
C TRP A 411 15.25 11.13 21.62
N MET A 412 15.25 9.82 21.44
CA MET A 412 16.41 8.98 21.75
C MET A 412 17.61 9.31 20.87
N TYR A 413 17.37 9.69 19.61
CA TYR A 413 18.43 10.16 18.71
C TYR A 413 19.05 11.48 19.19
N TYR A 414 18.24 12.45 19.58
CA TYR A 414 18.75 13.69 20.19
C TYR A 414 19.48 13.43 21.50
N GLY A 415 18.97 12.53 22.34
CA GLY A 415 19.63 12.10 23.57
C GLY A 415 21.01 11.50 23.31
N ALA A 416 21.13 10.62 22.31
CA ALA A 416 22.41 10.02 21.91
C ALA A 416 23.42 11.06 21.40
N ILE A 417 22.96 12.05 20.62
CA ILE A 417 23.80 13.16 20.15
C ILE A 417 24.30 14.01 21.33
N ILE A 418 23.42 14.37 22.27
CA ILE A 418 23.79 15.15 23.45
C ILE A 418 24.84 14.40 24.27
N LEU A 419 24.66 13.09 24.46
CA LEU A 419 25.60 12.24 25.19
C LEU A 419 26.96 12.17 24.49
N LEU A 420 26.97 12.05 23.15
CA LEU A 420 28.19 12.11 22.34
C LEU A 420 28.90 13.47 22.45
N ILE A 421 28.15 14.58 22.40
CA ILE A 421 28.71 15.93 22.56
C ILE A 421 29.34 16.10 23.95
N LEU A 422 28.67 15.64 25.01
CA LEU A 422 29.20 15.68 26.37
C LEU A 422 30.44 14.80 26.53
N ALA A 423 30.43 13.60 25.95
CA ALA A 423 31.59 12.70 25.94
C ALA A 423 32.77 13.34 25.20
N PHE A 424 32.54 13.92 24.02
CA PHE A 424 33.60 14.58 23.27
C PHE A 424 34.12 15.84 23.98
N GLY A 425 33.23 16.62 24.59
CA GLY A 425 33.59 17.80 25.38
C GLY A 425 34.42 17.47 26.62
N THR A 426 34.07 16.40 27.34
CA THR A 426 34.85 15.92 28.49
C THR A 426 36.21 15.38 28.06
N LEU A 427 36.27 14.61 26.97
CA LEU A 427 37.53 14.08 26.43
C LEU A 427 38.47 15.20 25.96
N ALA A 428 37.92 16.21 25.26
CA ALA A 428 38.65 17.42 24.88
C ALA A 428 39.13 18.23 26.09
N TYR A 429 38.30 18.37 27.13
CA TYR A 429 38.70 19.04 28.38
C TYR A 429 39.85 18.31 29.08
N PHE A 430 39.78 16.98 29.21
CA PHE A 430 40.85 16.19 29.80
C PHE A 430 42.13 16.24 28.95
N PHE A 431 42.01 16.21 27.64
CA PHE A 431 43.14 16.34 26.72
C PHE A 431 43.81 17.71 26.86
N MET A 432 43.04 18.80 26.82
CA MET A 432 43.57 20.15 27.05
C MET A 432 44.18 20.32 28.44
N LYS A 433 43.55 19.78 29.49
CA LYS A 433 44.08 19.81 30.87
C LYS A 433 45.39 19.04 30.99
N SER A 434 45.52 17.90 30.32
CA SER A 434 46.78 17.13 30.28
C SER A 434 47.88 17.87 29.52
N PHE A 435 47.53 18.54 28.41
CA PHE A 435 48.46 19.33 27.61
C PHE A 435 48.94 20.59 28.35
N LEU A 436 48.05 21.28 29.07
CA LEU A 436 48.38 22.43 29.92
C LEU A 436 49.27 22.02 31.11
N LYS A 437 48.99 20.88 31.75
CA LYS A 437 49.87 20.33 32.80
C LYS A 437 51.25 19.92 32.28
N GLY A 438 51.34 19.45 31.03
CA GLY A 438 52.62 19.14 30.39
C GLY A 438 53.46 20.40 30.11
N ARG A 439 52.82 21.51 29.72
CA ARG A 439 53.50 22.81 29.52
C ARG A 439 53.95 23.47 30.82
N ALA A 440 53.17 23.40 31.89
CA ALA A 440 53.53 23.95 33.20
C ALA A 440 54.68 23.19 33.91
N LYS A 441 55.10 22.03 33.41
CA LYS A 441 56.28 21.29 33.88
C LYS A 441 57.56 21.60 33.08
N ASN A 442 57.42 22.23 31.92
CA ASN A 442 58.52 22.56 31.00
C ASN A 442 58.77 24.07 30.88
N ALA A 443 58.07 24.87 31.68
CA ALA A 443 58.36 26.28 31.97
C ALA A 443 58.77 26.36 33.43
#